data_AF-A0A7C1IDJ3-F1
#
_entry.id   AF-A0A7C1IDJ3-F1
#
_cell.length_a   1.000
_cell.length_b   1.000
_cell.length_c   1.000
_cell.angle_alpha   90.00
_cell.angle_beta   90.00
_cell.angle_gamma   90.00
#
_symmetry.space_group_name_H-M   'P 1'
#
loop_
_entity.id
_entity.type
_entity.pdbx_description
1 polymer ?
#
loop_
_entity_poly.entity_id
_entity_poly.type
_entity_poly.pdbx_seq_one_letter_code
_entity_poly.pdbx_strand_id
1 'polypeptide(L)'
;MLLPIRTSISPRRTPYANYILIAANIILFMLSYGPHRVGPFVEPLRPWAQQFMLTPEHPYIWQFVSYAFLHGSLMHILGNMYFLYMFGNNVNDRLGNVGYLCFYLGGAVFSGLGHALLHDNPVLGASGAVAAVTGAYLVLFPHTFITVLYMFFFIGTFEIKAMYLIALKLIFFDNILQKHISTANIAFDAHLAGYAFGIAVILLLLMVKLLDSHYSDLWGMLRQWNRRRTFRDVVEDAYDPWAHARGRKPVAAKVEDHKDHEEPDLTNDPIRDLRSRITEAMNVHNTSEAIHLYEELLNRDPDHILPRQTQLDISNQLMADGQWRLSAKAYELFLKAYGNYEYAEQVYLMLGLLYGRYLNETSKAMEFLQRAKDRLTDPGQKRLCMQEIRRLQEA
;
A
#
# COMPACT_ATOMS: atom_id res chain seq x y z
N MET A 1 13.81 26.22 -10.17
CA MET A 1 14.04 25.25 -9.07
C MET A 1 12.70 24.70 -8.59
N LEU A 2 12.59 23.39 -8.33
CA LEU A 2 11.42 22.74 -7.72
C LEU A 2 11.77 22.33 -6.29
N LEU A 3 11.10 22.91 -5.29
CA LEU A 3 11.41 22.70 -3.87
C LEU A 3 10.13 22.26 -3.11
N PRO A 4 10.06 21.03 -2.60
CA PRO A 4 8.91 20.57 -1.83
C PRO A 4 8.89 21.20 -0.43
N ILE A 5 7.91 22.04 -0.13
CA ILE A 5 7.88 22.89 1.09
C ILE A 5 6.96 22.38 2.20
N ARG A 6 5.97 21.55 1.88
CA ARG A 6 4.97 21.08 2.86
C ARG A 6 4.33 19.77 2.41
N THR A 7 3.96 18.93 3.38
CA THR A 7 3.10 17.76 3.18
C THR A 7 1.69 18.04 3.71
N SER A 8 0.67 17.48 3.06
CA SER A 8 -0.74 17.67 3.48
C SER A 8 -1.13 16.91 4.75
N ILE A 9 -0.24 16.02 5.25
CA ILE A 9 -0.41 15.30 6.51
C ILE A 9 0.50 15.88 7.60
N SER A 10 0.09 15.72 8.85
CA SER A 10 0.87 16.11 10.03
C SER A 10 1.00 14.91 10.98
N PRO A 11 2.13 14.78 11.69
CA PRO A 11 2.35 13.68 12.63
C PRO A 11 1.41 13.80 13.83
N ARG A 12 0.90 12.68 14.33
CA ARG A 12 0.01 12.62 15.50
C ARG A 12 0.79 12.63 16.82
N ARG A 13 1.96 12.00 16.84
CA ARG A 13 2.90 11.98 17.98
C ARG A 13 4.10 12.86 17.67
N THR A 14 4.71 13.41 18.72
CA THR A 14 5.93 14.20 18.58
C THR A 14 7.09 13.32 18.11
N PRO A 15 7.74 13.61 16.97
CA PRO A 15 8.79 12.77 16.39
C PRO A 15 10.16 13.08 17.02
N TYR A 16 10.31 12.76 18.30
CA TYR A 16 11.53 13.06 19.07
C TYR A 16 12.78 12.46 18.44
N ALA A 17 12.71 11.23 17.92
CA ALA A 17 13.87 10.59 17.29
C ALA A 17 14.33 11.36 16.04
N ASN A 18 13.39 11.84 15.22
CA ASN A 18 13.73 12.67 14.07
C ASN A 18 14.39 14.00 14.48
N TYR A 19 13.87 14.67 15.51
CA TYR A 19 14.47 15.90 16.02
C TYR A 19 15.86 15.68 16.61
N ILE A 20 16.05 14.59 17.36
CA ILE A 20 17.35 14.22 17.92
C ILE A 20 18.35 13.92 16.80
N LEU A 21 17.95 13.19 15.75
CA LEU A 21 18.82 12.92 14.61
C LEU A 21 19.20 14.21 13.87
N ILE A 22 18.25 15.11 13.65
CA ILE A 22 18.54 16.42 13.05
C ILE A 22 19.52 17.21 13.91
N ALA A 23 19.26 17.32 15.21
CA ALA A 23 20.13 18.03 16.14
C ALA A 23 21.53 17.41 16.21
N ALA A 24 21.63 16.09 16.27
CA ALA A 24 22.90 15.37 16.29
C ALA A 24 23.72 15.64 15.02
N ASN A 25 23.10 15.59 13.84
CA ASN A 25 23.77 15.91 12.58
C ASN A 25 24.26 17.37 12.53
N ILE A 26 23.45 18.32 13.00
CA ILE A 26 23.85 19.73 13.07
C ILE A 26 25.03 19.92 14.03
N ILE A 27 24.96 19.34 15.22
CA ILE A 27 26.03 19.42 16.22
C ILE A 27 27.32 18.80 15.66
N LEU A 28 27.23 17.59 15.12
CA LEU A 28 28.39 16.89 14.56
C LEU A 28 28.98 17.67 13.38
N PHE A 29 28.17 18.26 12.51
CA PHE A 29 28.66 19.15 11.45
C PHE A 29 29.39 20.37 12.02
N MET A 30 28.85 21.06 13.03
CA MET A 30 29.55 22.21 13.64
C MET A 30 30.87 21.82 14.33
N LEU A 31 30.95 20.59 14.86
CA LEU A 31 32.17 20.07 15.48
C LEU A 31 33.20 19.61 14.45
N SER A 32 32.76 18.95 13.38
CA SER A 32 33.62 18.32 12.37
C SER A 32 33.99 19.24 11.21
N TYR A 33 33.14 20.21 10.89
CA TYR A 33 33.29 21.16 9.78
C TYR A 33 33.49 22.59 10.25
N GLY A 34 34.42 23.28 9.59
CA GLY A 34 34.80 24.66 9.85
C GLY A 34 36.22 24.91 9.36
N PRO A 35 36.61 26.19 9.12
CA PRO A 35 37.94 26.50 8.62
C PRO A 35 39.00 25.98 9.58
N HIS A 36 39.72 24.94 9.17
CA HIS A 36 40.80 24.35 9.94
C HIS A 36 42.13 24.52 9.19
N ARG A 37 43.12 25.12 9.86
CA ARG A 37 44.43 25.35 9.25
C ARG A 37 45.26 24.07 9.26
N VAL A 38 45.68 23.64 8.08
CA VAL A 38 46.63 22.53 7.89
C VAL A 38 47.82 23.10 7.12
N GLY A 39 48.86 23.50 7.85
CA GLY A 39 49.98 24.26 7.28
C GLY A 39 49.50 25.59 6.69
N PRO A 40 49.84 25.94 5.43
CA PRO A 40 49.40 27.18 4.78
C PRO A 40 47.96 27.10 4.22
N PHE A 41 47.33 25.93 4.20
CA PHE A 41 46.01 25.71 3.61
C PHE A 41 44.89 25.71 4.68
N VAL A 42 43.65 26.00 4.26
CA VAL A 42 42.44 25.89 5.10
C VAL A 42 41.55 24.80 4.53
N GLU A 43 41.40 23.72 5.30
CA GLU A 43 40.55 22.58 4.94
C GLU A 43 39.16 22.73 5.58
N PRO A 44 38.10 22.25 4.91
CA PRO A 44 36.73 22.33 5.44
C PRO A 44 36.42 21.27 6.50
N LEU A 45 37.10 20.12 6.47
CA LEU A 45 36.90 18.98 7.38
C LEU A 45 38.10 18.80 8.30
N ARG A 46 37.85 18.68 9.61
CA ARG A 46 38.92 18.46 10.60
C ARG A 46 39.51 17.05 10.49
N PRO A 47 40.83 16.85 10.66
CA PRO A 47 41.48 15.53 10.50
C PRO A 47 40.87 14.42 11.36
N TRP A 48 40.49 14.71 12.60
CA TRP A 48 39.87 13.72 13.48
C TRP A 48 38.52 13.22 12.95
N ALA A 49 37.82 13.98 12.12
CA ALA A 49 36.51 13.59 11.59
C ALA A 49 36.65 12.67 10.37
N GLN A 50 37.79 12.72 9.65
CA GLN A 50 38.02 11.93 8.43
C GLN A 50 37.94 10.41 8.70
N GLN A 51 38.38 9.95 9.88
CA GLN A 51 38.32 8.54 10.26
C GLN A 51 36.88 7.97 10.37
N PHE A 52 35.87 8.85 10.47
CA PHE A 52 34.46 8.46 10.54
C PHE A 52 33.77 8.41 9.18
N MET A 53 34.45 8.78 8.09
CA MET A 53 33.99 8.53 6.73
C MET A 53 33.98 7.03 6.46
N LEU A 54 33.09 6.59 5.57
CA LEU A 54 33.14 5.21 5.09
C LEU A 54 34.22 5.10 4.02
N THR A 55 35.23 4.28 4.29
CA THR A 55 36.35 3.99 3.39
C THR A 55 36.23 2.55 2.89
N PRO A 56 35.62 2.30 1.71
CA PRO A 56 35.28 0.96 1.25
C PRO A 56 36.45 -0.02 1.08
N GLU A 57 37.66 0.46 0.77
CA GLU A 57 38.85 -0.39 0.62
C GLU A 57 39.17 -1.17 1.91
N HIS A 58 39.07 -0.50 3.06
CA HIS A 58 39.37 -1.05 4.39
C HIS A 58 38.37 -0.52 5.43
N PRO A 59 37.11 -0.96 5.39
CA PRO A 59 36.06 -0.37 6.20
C PRO A 59 36.10 -0.94 7.61
N TYR A 60 35.99 -0.06 8.61
CA TYR A 60 35.66 -0.48 9.97
C TYR A 60 34.14 -0.58 10.13
N ILE A 61 33.65 -1.52 10.94
CA ILE A 61 32.20 -1.79 11.10
C ILE A 61 31.42 -0.53 11.50
N TRP A 62 31.97 0.30 12.39
CA TRP A 62 31.31 1.54 12.83
C TRP A 62 31.18 2.59 11.71
N GLN A 63 32.00 2.52 10.67
CA GLN A 63 31.96 3.48 9.55
C GLN A 63 30.69 3.36 8.73
N PHE A 64 30.04 2.18 8.70
CA PHE A 64 28.72 2.00 8.05
C PHE A 64 27.58 2.76 8.76
N VAL A 65 27.85 3.31 9.95
CA VAL A 65 26.91 4.18 10.67
C VAL A 65 27.44 5.60 10.75
N SER A 66 28.72 5.78 11.13
CA SER A 66 29.27 7.11 11.42
C SER A 66 29.32 8.03 10.20
N TYR A 67 29.52 7.47 9.00
CA TYR A 67 29.61 8.25 7.76
C TYR A 67 28.33 9.05 7.47
N ALA A 68 27.18 8.54 7.92
CA ALA A 68 25.88 9.17 7.73
C ALA A 68 25.74 10.47 8.55
N PHE A 69 26.62 10.72 9.53
CA PHE A 69 26.58 11.92 10.36
C PHE A 69 27.55 13.02 9.92
N LEU A 70 28.39 12.75 8.91
CA LEU A 70 29.33 13.72 8.33
C LEU A 70 28.75 14.36 7.07
N HIS A 71 29.07 15.64 6.79
CA HIS A 71 28.50 16.37 5.65
C HIS A 71 29.51 17.28 4.95
N GLY A 72 29.77 17.06 3.66
CA GLY A 72 30.83 17.75 2.92
C GLY A 72 30.70 19.28 2.75
N SER A 73 29.53 19.85 2.99
CA SER A 73 29.29 21.29 2.85
C SER A 73 28.03 21.75 3.58
N LEU A 74 27.87 23.07 3.76
CA LEU A 74 26.68 23.66 4.35
C LEU A 74 25.40 23.32 3.55
N MET A 75 25.47 23.40 2.21
CA MET A 75 24.31 23.04 1.37
C MET A 75 23.99 21.55 1.45
N HIS A 76 25.00 20.68 1.63
CA HIS A 76 24.79 19.24 1.79
C HIS A 76 24.02 18.94 3.08
N ILE A 77 24.41 19.51 4.23
CA ILE A 77 23.66 19.30 5.48
C ILE A 77 22.27 19.95 5.42
N LEU A 78 22.15 21.16 4.89
CA LEU A 78 20.85 21.83 4.77
C LEU A 78 19.87 21.00 3.95
N GLY A 79 20.32 20.45 2.82
CA GLY A 79 19.52 19.53 1.99
C GLY A 79 19.09 18.28 2.78
N ASN A 80 20.01 17.58 3.42
CA ASN A 80 19.70 16.37 4.16
C ASN A 80 18.72 16.63 5.31
N MET A 81 18.95 17.67 6.11
CA MET A 81 18.08 18.00 7.24
C MET A 81 16.71 18.49 6.78
N TYR A 82 16.64 19.19 5.65
CA TYR A 82 15.38 19.61 5.05
C TYR A 82 14.51 18.41 4.64
N PHE A 83 15.07 17.47 3.90
CA PHE A 83 14.36 16.26 3.48
C PHE A 83 14.02 15.36 4.68
N LEU A 84 14.94 15.23 5.63
CA LEU A 84 14.72 14.47 6.86
C LEU A 84 13.61 15.09 7.72
N TYR A 85 13.53 16.42 7.81
CA TYR A 85 12.43 17.09 8.51
C TYR A 85 11.10 16.89 7.77
N MET A 86 11.07 17.12 6.45
CA MET A 86 9.85 17.04 5.66
C MET A 86 9.22 15.64 5.64
N PHE A 87 10.03 14.60 5.45
CA PHE A 87 9.52 13.23 5.34
C PHE A 87 9.63 12.44 6.66
N GLY A 88 10.72 12.64 7.41
CA GLY A 88 11.02 11.85 8.61
C GLY A 88 10.01 12.01 9.74
N ASN A 89 9.36 13.17 9.88
CA ASN A 89 8.38 13.39 10.94
C ASN A 89 7.21 12.40 10.87
N ASN A 90 6.63 12.21 9.67
CA ASN A 90 5.48 11.31 9.49
C ASN A 90 5.89 9.83 9.51
N VAL A 91 7.11 9.51 9.03
CA VAL A 91 7.64 8.13 9.14
C VAL A 91 7.93 7.78 10.60
N ASN A 92 8.50 8.71 11.37
CA ASN A 92 8.70 8.55 12.80
C ASN A 92 7.38 8.34 13.55
N ASP A 93 6.34 9.10 13.21
CA ASP A 93 5.02 8.93 13.83
C ASP A 93 4.48 7.50 13.62
N ARG A 94 4.66 6.95 12.41
CA ARG A 94 4.23 5.58 12.06
C ARG A 94 5.05 4.48 12.71
N LEU A 95 6.38 4.64 12.79
CA LEU A 95 7.29 3.63 13.34
C LEU A 95 7.48 3.74 14.86
N GLY A 96 7.07 4.86 15.46
CA GLY A 96 7.48 5.25 16.80
C GLY A 96 8.95 5.68 16.88
N ASN A 97 9.35 6.32 17.97
CA ASN A 97 10.70 6.90 18.11
C ASN A 97 11.82 5.85 18.03
N VAL A 98 11.68 4.72 18.73
CA VAL A 98 12.69 3.66 18.74
C VAL A 98 12.77 2.96 17.39
N GLY A 99 11.62 2.57 16.83
CA GLY A 99 11.55 1.92 15.51
C GLY A 99 12.12 2.80 14.41
N TYR A 100 11.83 4.11 14.44
CA TYR A 100 12.39 5.08 13.50
C TYR A 100 13.90 5.23 13.60
N LEU A 101 14.45 5.29 14.82
CA LEU A 101 15.89 5.36 15.02
C LEU A 101 16.60 4.12 14.46
N CYS A 102 16.11 2.92 14.79
CA CYS A 102 16.65 1.68 14.24
C CYS A 102 16.53 1.63 12.72
N PHE A 103 15.39 2.07 12.17
CA PHE A 103 15.16 2.13 10.73
C PHE A 103 16.13 3.09 10.03
N TYR A 104 16.36 4.29 10.58
CA TYR A 104 17.29 5.27 10.03
C TYR A 104 18.73 4.75 10.02
N LEU A 105 19.18 4.16 11.14
CA LEU A 105 20.53 3.59 11.25
C LEU A 105 20.69 2.36 10.34
N GLY A 106 19.67 1.50 10.23
CA GLY A 106 19.64 0.41 9.26
C GLY A 106 19.74 0.92 7.82
N GLY A 107 19.00 1.99 7.50
CA GLY A 107 19.08 2.65 6.20
C GLY A 107 20.48 3.17 5.89
N ALA A 108 21.16 3.78 6.87
CA ALA A 108 22.57 4.18 6.73
C ALA A 108 23.47 2.98 6.41
N VAL A 109 23.35 1.88 7.16
CA VAL A 109 24.16 0.67 6.93
C VAL A 109 23.94 0.10 5.53
N PHE A 110 22.69 -0.08 5.11
CA PHE A 110 22.38 -0.63 3.78
C PHE A 110 22.79 0.29 2.64
N SER A 111 22.67 1.61 2.81
CA SER A 111 23.21 2.59 1.86
C SER A 111 24.73 2.53 1.77
N GLY A 112 25.43 2.44 2.90
CA GLY A 112 26.88 2.32 2.95
C GLY A 112 27.36 1.03 2.27
N LEU A 113 26.68 -0.09 2.52
CA LEU A 113 26.94 -1.35 1.83
C LEU A 113 26.72 -1.23 0.32
N GLY A 114 25.61 -0.63 -0.11
CA GLY A 114 25.32 -0.40 -1.53
C GLY A 114 26.40 0.42 -2.24
N HIS A 115 26.97 1.43 -1.56
CA HIS A 115 28.12 2.19 -2.08
C HIS A 115 29.39 1.36 -2.14
N ALA A 116 29.75 0.71 -1.02
CA ALA A 116 31.00 -0.02 -0.86
C ALA A 116 31.11 -1.27 -1.76
N LEU A 117 29.97 -1.82 -2.22
CA LEU A 117 29.96 -2.92 -3.18
C LEU A 117 30.33 -2.50 -4.61
N LEU A 118 30.24 -1.21 -4.93
CA LEU A 118 30.38 -0.70 -6.30
C LEU A 118 31.49 0.34 -6.45
N HIS A 119 32.01 0.87 -5.34
CA HIS A 119 32.99 1.93 -5.33
C HIS A 119 33.98 1.78 -4.19
N ASP A 120 35.23 2.16 -4.46
CA ASP A 120 36.33 2.14 -3.50
C ASP A 120 36.57 3.51 -2.84
N ASN A 121 36.00 4.58 -3.40
CA ASN A 121 36.24 5.93 -2.91
C ASN A 121 35.49 6.23 -1.60
N PRO A 122 36.11 6.98 -0.68
CA PRO A 122 35.47 7.37 0.57
C PRO A 122 34.17 8.15 0.37
N VAL A 123 33.20 7.93 1.27
CA VAL A 123 31.89 8.57 1.24
C VAL A 123 31.46 9.08 2.62
N LEU A 124 30.67 10.16 2.61
CA LEU A 124 30.03 10.76 3.77
C LEU A 124 28.67 11.33 3.39
N GLY A 125 27.78 11.48 4.37
CA GLY A 125 26.48 12.10 4.18
C GLY A 125 25.31 11.25 4.67
N ALA A 126 24.36 11.91 5.33
CA ALA A 126 23.09 11.31 5.75
C ALA A 126 22.19 10.90 4.57
N SER A 127 22.52 11.29 3.35
CA SER A 127 21.64 11.23 2.18
C SER A 127 21.14 9.82 1.85
N GLY A 128 21.93 8.78 2.10
CA GLY A 128 21.48 7.38 1.98
C GLY A 128 20.38 7.02 2.99
N ALA A 129 20.58 7.36 4.26
CA ALA A 129 19.57 7.17 5.30
C ALA A 129 18.31 8.03 5.05
N VAL A 130 18.48 9.26 4.54
CA VAL A 130 17.37 10.13 4.12
C VAL A 130 16.62 9.52 2.93
N ALA A 131 17.32 8.90 1.98
CA ALA A 131 16.71 8.16 0.88
C ALA A 131 15.89 6.97 1.39
N ALA A 132 16.38 6.24 2.40
CA ALA A 132 15.59 5.20 3.07
C ALA A 132 14.31 5.74 3.73
N VAL A 133 14.39 6.85 4.47
CA VAL A 133 13.22 7.52 5.04
C VAL A 133 12.23 7.98 3.96
N THR A 134 12.74 8.50 2.85
CA THR A 134 11.91 8.94 1.72
C THR A 134 11.26 7.75 1.00
N GLY A 135 11.97 6.64 0.86
CA GLY A 135 11.43 5.38 0.34
C GLY A 135 10.35 4.79 1.25
N ALA A 136 10.52 4.87 2.57
CA ALA A 136 9.48 4.52 3.53
C ALA A 136 8.25 5.43 3.41
N TYR A 137 8.46 6.73 3.24
CA TYR A 137 7.38 7.70 3.05
C TYR A 137 6.55 7.38 1.79
N LEU A 138 7.20 7.01 0.69
CA LEU A 138 6.54 6.58 -0.54
C LEU A 138 5.56 5.42 -0.29
N VAL A 139 5.95 4.43 0.51
CA VAL A 139 5.11 3.26 0.81
C VAL A 139 3.98 3.60 1.77
N LEU A 140 4.26 4.37 2.84
CA LEU A 140 3.28 4.68 3.88
C LEU A 140 2.26 5.73 3.48
N PHE A 141 2.64 6.66 2.59
CA PHE A 141 1.89 7.87 2.30
C PHE A 141 1.80 8.22 0.80
N PRO A 142 1.56 7.26 -0.12
CA PRO A 142 1.66 7.47 -1.56
C PRO A 142 0.71 8.55 -2.11
N HIS A 143 -0.46 8.72 -1.49
CA HIS A 143 -1.49 9.68 -1.90
C HIS A 143 -1.42 11.03 -1.19
N THR A 144 -0.47 11.24 -0.29
CA THR A 144 -0.30 12.53 0.38
C THR A 144 0.13 13.59 -0.62
N PHE A 145 -0.47 14.78 -0.57
CA PHE A 145 -0.05 15.89 -1.40
C PHE A 145 1.20 16.55 -0.82
N ILE A 146 2.15 16.84 -1.70
CA ILE A 146 3.35 17.61 -1.41
C ILE A 146 3.22 18.92 -2.18
N THR A 147 3.21 20.03 -1.45
CA THR A 147 3.24 21.37 -2.03
C THR A 147 4.67 21.64 -2.49
N VAL A 148 4.85 21.87 -3.79
CA VAL A 148 6.14 22.17 -4.41
C VAL A 148 6.15 23.63 -4.82
N LEU A 149 7.09 24.38 -4.25
CA LEU A 149 7.46 25.72 -4.68
C LEU A 149 8.26 25.62 -5.97
N TYR A 150 7.88 26.39 -6.98
CA TYR A 150 8.69 26.58 -8.17
C TYR A 150 9.14 28.03 -8.29
N MET A 151 10.41 28.20 -8.67
CA MET A 151 11.05 29.50 -8.83
C MET A 151 11.90 29.46 -10.10
N PHE A 152 11.28 29.78 -11.24
CA PHE A 152 11.95 29.93 -12.54
C PHE A 152 11.71 31.35 -13.06
N PHE A 153 10.50 31.61 -13.62
CA PHE A 153 10.08 32.94 -14.10
C PHE A 153 9.01 33.59 -13.21
N PHE A 154 8.22 32.78 -12.49
CA PHE A 154 7.26 33.20 -11.48
C PHE A 154 7.51 32.43 -10.19
N ILE A 155 7.11 33.01 -9.06
CA ILE A 155 7.07 32.33 -7.77
C ILE A 155 5.65 31.80 -7.58
N GLY A 156 5.51 30.48 -7.50
CA GLY A 156 4.22 29.84 -7.31
C GLY A 156 4.35 28.46 -6.67
N THR A 157 3.21 27.86 -6.34
CA THR A 157 3.14 26.53 -5.73
C THR A 157 2.17 25.66 -6.48
N PHE A 158 2.49 24.37 -6.62
CA PHE A 158 1.55 23.34 -7.05
C PHE A 158 1.60 22.16 -6.11
N GLU A 159 0.56 21.33 -6.14
CA GLU A 159 0.50 20.11 -5.34
C GLU A 159 0.69 18.88 -6.22
N ILE A 160 1.55 17.97 -5.77
CA ILE A 160 1.78 16.68 -6.43
C ILE A 160 1.71 15.58 -5.40
N LYS A 161 1.14 14.43 -5.76
CA LYS A 161 1.12 13.26 -4.85
C LYS A 161 2.55 12.79 -4.57
N ALA A 162 2.79 12.40 -3.33
CA ALA A 162 4.09 11.92 -2.85
C ALA A 162 4.63 10.78 -3.72
N MET A 163 3.76 9.88 -4.19
CA MET A 163 4.17 8.80 -5.08
C MET A 163 4.85 9.28 -6.36
N TYR A 164 4.34 10.35 -6.98
CA TYR A 164 4.90 10.84 -8.23
C TYR A 164 6.18 11.65 -7.98
N LEU A 165 6.19 12.51 -6.95
CA LEU A 165 7.40 13.26 -6.61
C LEU A 165 8.55 12.32 -6.24
N ILE A 166 8.30 11.34 -5.37
CA ILE A 166 9.36 10.46 -4.87
C ILE A 166 9.79 9.49 -5.98
N ALA A 167 8.86 8.78 -6.63
CA ALA A 167 9.24 7.76 -7.61
C ALA A 167 9.82 8.36 -8.90
N LEU A 168 9.17 9.38 -9.48
CA LEU A 168 9.58 9.90 -10.79
C LEU A 168 10.68 10.95 -10.68
N LYS A 169 10.60 11.86 -9.70
CA LYS A 169 11.60 12.93 -9.55
C LYS A 169 12.78 12.46 -8.70
N LEU A 170 12.57 12.02 -7.45
CA LEU A 170 13.68 11.73 -6.55
C LEU A 170 14.41 10.43 -6.87
N ILE A 171 13.69 9.34 -7.17
CA ILE A 171 14.32 8.05 -7.48
C ILE A 171 14.77 8.03 -8.94
N PHE A 172 13.86 8.25 -9.89
CA PHE A 172 14.19 8.10 -11.30
C PHE A 172 15.04 9.27 -11.84
N PHE A 173 14.55 10.51 -11.77
CA PHE A 173 15.27 11.64 -12.37
C PHE A 173 16.60 11.95 -11.66
N ASP A 174 16.55 12.17 -10.34
CA ASP A 174 17.74 12.61 -9.59
C ASP A 174 18.78 11.51 -9.36
N ASN A 175 18.42 10.22 -9.42
CA ASN A 175 19.36 9.13 -9.08
C ASN A 175 19.63 8.13 -10.20
N ILE A 176 18.70 7.94 -11.14
CA ILE A 176 18.93 7.07 -12.30
C ILE A 176 19.38 7.93 -13.49
N LEU A 177 18.62 8.96 -13.86
CA LEU A 177 18.94 9.76 -15.04
C LEU A 177 20.12 10.70 -14.79
N GLN A 178 20.14 11.41 -13.66
CA GLN A 178 21.21 12.35 -13.35
C GLN A 178 22.57 11.67 -13.16
N LYS A 179 22.60 10.39 -12.76
CA LYS A 179 23.82 9.57 -12.70
C LYS A 179 24.56 9.50 -14.04
N HIS A 180 23.83 9.56 -15.15
CA HIS A 180 24.39 9.53 -16.50
C HIS A 180 24.74 10.90 -17.08
N ILE A 181 24.31 11.98 -16.42
CA ILE A 181 24.42 13.37 -16.94
C ILE A 181 25.39 14.20 -16.10
N SER A 182 25.47 13.93 -14.80
CA SER A 182 26.28 14.68 -13.86
C SER A 182 27.66 14.07 -13.67
N THR A 183 28.69 14.91 -13.66
CA THR A 183 30.06 14.56 -13.27
C THR A 183 30.35 14.88 -11.79
N ALA A 184 29.34 15.27 -11.02
CA ALA A 184 29.50 15.57 -9.59
C ALA A 184 29.71 14.28 -8.79
N ASN A 185 30.58 14.34 -7.77
CA ASN A 185 30.84 13.24 -6.82
C ASN A 185 29.64 13.00 -5.90
N ILE A 186 28.55 12.46 -6.44
CA ILE A 186 27.32 12.11 -5.73
C ILE A 186 27.25 10.57 -5.65
N ALA A 187 27.01 10.05 -4.45
CA ALA A 187 26.89 8.61 -4.21
C ALA A 187 25.49 8.09 -4.61
N PHE A 188 25.19 8.11 -5.92
CA PHE A 188 23.88 7.69 -6.46
C PHE A 188 23.49 6.28 -6.04
N ASP A 189 24.45 5.35 -6.01
CA ASP A 189 24.19 3.95 -5.63
C ASP A 189 23.90 3.81 -4.12
N ALA A 190 24.49 4.66 -3.28
CA ALA A 190 24.13 4.73 -1.86
C ALA A 190 22.67 5.17 -1.68
N HIS A 191 22.21 6.15 -2.47
CA HIS A 191 20.82 6.60 -2.43
C HIS A 191 19.87 5.52 -2.92
N LEU A 192 20.18 4.85 -4.03
CA LEU A 192 19.33 3.80 -4.60
C LEU A 192 19.19 2.61 -3.65
N ALA A 193 20.29 2.19 -3.00
CA ALA A 193 20.27 1.19 -1.95
C ALA A 193 19.43 1.63 -0.75
N GLY A 194 19.50 2.92 -0.37
CA GLY A 194 18.67 3.51 0.68
C GLY A 194 17.18 3.44 0.34
N TYR A 195 16.77 3.93 -0.84
CA TYR A 195 15.38 3.84 -1.30
C TYR A 195 14.88 2.38 -1.32
N ALA A 196 15.68 1.46 -1.84
CA ALA A 196 15.35 0.04 -1.91
C ALA A 196 15.14 -0.54 -0.50
N PHE A 197 16.05 -0.27 0.43
CA PHE A 197 15.91 -0.66 1.83
C PHE A 197 14.62 -0.11 2.45
N GLY A 198 14.38 1.19 2.30
CA GLY A 198 13.21 1.83 2.90
C GLY A 198 11.89 1.29 2.38
N ILE A 199 11.80 1.06 1.07
CA ILE A 199 10.62 0.45 0.43
C ILE A 199 10.43 -1.00 0.92
N ALA A 200 11.49 -1.81 0.85
CA ALA A 200 11.43 -3.23 1.18
C ALA A 200 11.09 -3.47 2.65
N VAL A 201 11.72 -2.75 3.58
CA VAL A 201 11.48 -2.91 5.02
C VAL A 201 10.07 -2.50 5.39
N ILE A 202 9.55 -1.37 4.90
CA ILE A 202 8.18 -0.97 5.21
C ILE A 202 7.17 -1.96 4.61
N LEU A 203 7.36 -2.40 3.36
CA LEU A 203 6.49 -3.43 2.77
C LEU A 203 6.51 -4.72 3.59
N LEU A 204 7.69 -5.15 4.04
CA LEU A 204 7.83 -6.32 4.92
C LEU A 204 7.09 -6.12 6.24
N LEU A 205 7.28 -4.98 6.92
CA LEU A 205 6.61 -4.68 8.19
C LEU A 205 5.07 -4.64 8.05
N LEU A 206 4.56 -4.11 6.94
CA LEU A 206 3.13 -4.12 6.61
C LEU A 206 2.62 -5.52 6.23
N MET A 207 3.45 -6.34 5.61
CA MET A 207 3.14 -7.73 5.26
C MET A 207 3.04 -8.62 6.51
N VAL A 208 4.00 -8.52 7.43
CA VAL A 208 4.02 -9.30 8.68
C VAL A 208 3.15 -8.71 9.79
N LYS A 209 2.37 -7.66 9.49
CA LYS A 209 1.45 -6.96 10.42
C LYS A 209 2.12 -6.38 11.67
N LEU A 210 3.42 -6.06 11.61
CA LEU A 210 4.09 -5.27 12.63
C LEU A 210 3.75 -3.78 12.53
N LEU A 211 3.24 -3.35 11.37
CA LEU A 211 2.62 -2.05 11.16
C LEU A 211 1.18 -2.23 10.65
N ASP A 212 0.27 -1.41 11.18
CA ASP A 212 -1.11 -1.36 10.70
C ASP A 212 -1.16 -0.82 9.26
N SER A 213 -1.65 -1.66 8.36
CA SER A 213 -1.88 -1.28 6.97
C SER A 213 -3.15 -0.44 6.85
N HIS A 214 -3.06 0.69 6.18
CA HIS A 214 -4.18 1.54 5.82
C HIS A 214 -4.56 1.31 4.35
N TYR A 215 -5.83 1.50 3.97
CA TYR A 215 -6.27 1.31 2.57
C TYR A 215 -5.53 2.20 1.57
N SER A 216 -4.97 3.31 2.05
CA SER A 216 -4.30 4.34 1.27
C SER A 216 -2.78 4.20 1.23
N ASP A 217 -2.20 3.20 1.91
CA ASP A 217 -0.78 2.87 1.77
C ASP A 217 -0.55 1.94 0.58
N LEU A 218 0.71 1.83 0.12
CA LEU A 218 1.03 1.09 -1.10
C LEU A 218 0.69 -0.40 -0.99
N TRP A 219 0.78 -0.98 0.21
CA TRP A 219 0.41 -2.37 0.45
C TRP A 219 -1.10 -2.58 0.38
N GLY A 220 -1.89 -1.67 0.97
CA GLY A 220 -3.34 -1.61 0.83
C GLY A 220 -3.77 -1.47 -0.63
N MET A 221 -3.09 -0.63 -1.40
CA MET A 221 -3.30 -0.48 -2.84
C MET A 221 -3.00 -1.78 -3.60
N LEU A 222 -1.89 -2.46 -3.30
CA LEU A 222 -1.54 -3.75 -3.92
C LEU A 222 -2.58 -4.83 -3.59
N ARG A 223 -3.02 -4.92 -2.33
CA ARG A 223 -4.09 -5.86 -1.92
C ARG A 223 -5.41 -5.51 -2.61
N GLN A 224 -5.77 -4.23 -2.71
CA GLN A 224 -6.98 -3.80 -3.39
C GLN A 224 -6.91 -4.08 -4.89
N TRP A 225 -5.77 -3.85 -5.53
CA TRP A 225 -5.55 -4.18 -6.93
C TRP A 225 -5.65 -5.69 -7.18
N ASN A 226 -5.03 -6.52 -6.33
CA ASN A 226 -5.19 -7.98 -6.39
C ASN A 226 -6.64 -8.40 -6.21
N ARG A 227 -7.37 -7.84 -5.22
CA ARG A 227 -8.81 -8.12 -5.03
C ARG A 227 -9.64 -7.72 -6.25
N ARG A 228 -9.39 -6.54 -6.84
CA ARG A 228 -10.09 -6.08 -8.05
C ARG A 228 -9.76 -6.95 -9.26
N ARG A 229 -8.50 -7.40 -9.36
CA ARG A 229 -8.07 -8.33 -10.41
C ARG A 229 -8.77 -9.67 -10.24
N THR A 230 -8.74 -10.27 -9.05
CA THR A 230 -9.47 -11.52 -8.75
C THR A 230 -10.97 -11.36 -9.00
N PHE A 231 -11.58 -10.23 -8.59
CA PHE A 231 -12.99 -9.96 -8.87
C PHE A 231 -13.27 -9.82 -10.36
N ARG A 232 -12.42 -9.09 -11.10
CA ARG A 232 -12.54 -8.98 -12.56
C ARG A 232 -12.37 -10.33 -13.23
N ASP A 233 -11.38 -11.11 -12.84
CA ASP A 233 -11.11 -12.43 -13.39
C ASP A 233 -12.30 -13.37 -13.09
N VAL A 234 -12.93 -13.29 -11.90
CA VAL A 234 -14.16 -14.03 -11.57
C VAL A 234 -15.37 -13.54 -12.39
N VAL A 235 -15.52 -12.24 -12.59
CA VAL A 235 -16.63 -11.66 -13.37
C VAL A 235 -16.44 -11.92 -14.87
N GLU A 236 -15.21 -11.90 -15.38
CA GLU A 236 -14.86 -12.18 -16.76
C GLU A 236 -14.99 -13.69 -17.04
N ASP A 237 -14.53 -14.55 -16.12
CA ASP A 237 -14.76 -16.01 -16.17
C ASP A 237 -16.26 -16.36 -16.04
N ALA A 238 -17.03 -15.60 -15.25
CA ALA A 238 -18.48 -15.81 -15.12
C ALA A 238 -19.30 -15.24 -16.29
N TYR A 239 -18.71 -14.34 -17.10
CA TYR A 239 -19.40 -13.66 -18.20
C TYR A 239 -19.02 -14.21 -19.58
N ASP A 240 -17.97 -15.00 -19.73
CA ASP A 240 -17.62 -15.66 -20.99
C ASP A 240 -18.24 -17.06 -21.09
N PRO A 241 -19.36 -17.25 -21.81
CA PRO A 241 -20.04 -18.55 -21.93
C PRO A 241 -19.26 -19.55 -22.81
N TRP A 242 -18.15 -19.13 -23.41
CA TRP A 242 -17.39 -19.90 -24.40
C TRP A 242 -15.90 -20.05 -24.06
N ALA A 243 -15.40 -19.38 -23.01
CA ALA A 243 -14.04 -19.59 -22.52
C ALA A 243 -13.90 -20.99 -21.91
N HIS A 244 -13.51 -21.95 -22.74
CA HIS A 244 -13.03 -23.25 -22.27
C HIS A 244 -11.89 -23.00 -21.29
N ALA A 245 -12.14 -23.37 -20.03
CA ALA A 245 -11.25 -23.24 -18.89
C ALA A 245 -9.79 -23.56 -19.26
N ARG A 246 -8.95 -22.53 -19.35
CA ARG A 246 -7.50 -22.71 -19.45
C ARG A 246 -6.83 -22.34 -18.14
N GLY A 247 -6.49 -23.38 -17.38
CA GLY A 247 -5.35 -23.43 -16.47
C GLY A 247 -5.40 -22.51 -15.26
N ARG A 248 -6.08 -22.94 -14.20
CA ARG A 248 -5.94 -22.32 -12.87
C ARG A 248 -4.59 -22.73 -12.24
N LYS A 249 -3.81 -21.75 -11.77
CA LYS A 249 -2.66 -22.00 -10.89
C LYS A 249 -3.17 -22.21 -9.45
N PRO A 250 -2.91 -23.37 -8.82
CA PRO A 250 -3.28 -23.58 -7.43
C PRO A 250 -2.43 -22.68 -6.52
N VAL A 251 -3.08 -21.98 -5.59
CA VAL A 251 -2.41 -21.26 -4.50
C VAL A 251 -2.53 -22.14 -3.26
N ALA A 252 -1.39 -22.57 -2.71
CA ALA A 252 -1.36 -23.38 -1.50
C ALA A 252 -1.73 -22.51 -0.29
N ALA A 253 -2.91 -22.70 0.28
CA ALA A 253 -3.27 -22.16 1.58
C ALA A 253 -2.67 -23.07 2.66
N LYS A 254 -1.81 -22.51 3.51
CA LYS A 254 -1.28 -23.18 4.69
C LYS A 254 -2.28 -22.95 5.82
N VAL A 255 -2.94 -24.03 6.25
CA VAL A 255 -3.84 -24.02 7.41
C VAL A 255 -2.96 -24.00 8.67
N GLU A 256 -3.10 -22.98 9.52
CA GLU A 256 -2.56 -22.99 10.87
C GLU A 256 -3.59 -23.67 11.79
N ASP A 257 -3.16 -24.73 12.47
CA ASP A 257 -3.92 -25.37 13.55
C ASP A 257 -4.08 -24.39 14.72
N HIS A 258 -5.28 -23.84 14.89
CA HIS A 258 -5.65 -23.16 16.11
C HIS A 258 -6.02 -24.20 17.18
N LYS A 259 -5.18 -24.25 18.22
CA LYS A 259 -5.40 -25.05 19.44
C LYS A 259 -6.68 -24.66 20.16
N ASP A 260 -7.34 -25.69 20.67
CA ASP A 260 -8.57 -25.70 21.46
C ASP A 260 -8.53 -24.70 22.63
N HIS A 261 -9.44 -23.74 22.59
CA HIS A 261 -9.92 -23.06 23.79
C HIS A 261 -11.35 -23.54 24.04
N GLU A 262 -11.57 -24.17 25.20
CA GLU A 262 -12.87 -24.62 25.68
C GLU A 262 -13.84 -23.45 25.81
N GLU A 263 -14.86 -23.42 24.94
CA GLU A 263 -16.04 -22.55 25.05
C GLU A 263 -17.29 -23.37 25.43
N PRO A 264 -18.29 -22.76 26.10
CA PRO A 264 -19.36 -23.47 26.80
C PRO A 264 -20.29 -24.26 25.87
N ASP A 265 -20.74 -25.41 26.38
CA ASP A 265 -21.65 -26.36 25.74
C ASP A 265 -22.99 -25.72 25.32
N LEU A 266 -23.12 -25.46 24.01
CA LEU A 266 -24.33 -25.03 23.29
C LEU A 266 -24.63 -26.01 22.13
N THR A 267 -24.35 -27.30 22.34
CA THR A 267 -24.17 -28.33 21.30
C THR A 267 -25.36 -28.69 20.39
N ASN A 268 -26.48 -27.97 20.39
CA ASN A 268 -27.65 -28.34 19.56
C ASN A 268 -28.34 -27.15 18.85
N ASP A 269 -27.60 -26.14 18.39
CA ASP A 269 -28.17 -25.18 17.43
C ASP A 269 -27.86 -25.63 15.98
N PRO A 270 -28.81 -26.28 15.28
CA PRO A 270 -28.61 -26.73 13.91
C PRO A 270 -28.35 -25.59 12.92
N ILE A 271 -28.78 -24.37 13.21
CA ILE A 271 -28.50 -23.21 12.37
C ILE A 271 -27.05 -22.78 12.53
N ARG A 272 -26.52 -22.81 13.76
CA ARG A 272 -25.09 -22.54 14.02
C ARG A 272 -24.18 -23.54 13.31
N ASP A 273 -24.54 -24.83 13.34
CA ASP A 273 -23.82 -25.88 12.62
C ASP A 273 -23.80 -25.62 11.11
N LEU A 274 -24.98 -25.38 10.52
CA LEU A 274 -25.10 -25.07 9.09
C LEU A 274 -24.28 -23.84 8.69
N ARG A 275 -24.31 -22.76 9.47
CA ARG A 275 -23.49 -21.57 9.21
C ARG A 275 -22.00 -21.89 9.24
N SER A 276 -21.56 -22.69 10.20
CA SER A 276 -20.16 -23.12 10.33
C SER A 276 -19.74 -23.94 9.12
N ARG A 277 -20.54 -24.94 8.75
CA ARG A 277 -20.28 -25.83 7.61
C ARG A 277 -20.34 -25.11 6.26
N ILE A 278 -21.24 -24.15 6.07
CA ILE A 278 -21.24 -23.27 4.89
C ILE A 278 -19.94 -22.47 4.83
N THR A 279 -19.53 -21.87 5.95
CA THR A 279 -18.28 -21.10 6.01
C THR A 279 -17.07 -21.99 5.70
N GLU A 280 -17.03 -23.19 6.25
CA GLU A 280 -15.99 -24.19 5.98
C GLU A 280 -15.98 -24.64 4.51
N ALA A 281 -17.13 -25.03 3.96
CA ALA A 281 -17.28 -25.43 2.56
C ALA A 281 -16.82 -24.32 1.60
N MET A 282 -17.15 -23.06 1.91
CA MET A 282 -16.68 -21.90 1.15
C MET A 282 -15.16 -21.71 1.26
N ASN A 283 -14.58 -21.93 2.44
CA ASN A 283 -13.13 -21.83 2.66
C ASN A 283 -12.33 -22.93 1.92
N VAL A 284 -12.87 -24.15 1.83
CA VAL A 284 -12.25 -25.25 1.06
C VAL A 284 -12.64 -25.25 -0.42
N HIS A 285 -13.35 -24.21 -0.88
CA HIS A 285 -13.84 -24.06 -2.25
C HIS A 285 -14.73 -25.22 -2.73
N ASN A 286 -15.42 -25.90 -1.81
CA ASN A 286 -16.42 -26.90 -2.15
C ASN A 286 -17.76 -26.20 -2.43
N THR A 287 -17.88 -25.65 -3.63
CA THR A 287 -19.05 -24.86 -4.04
C THR A 287 -20.35 -25.66 -3.97
N SER A 288 -20.35 -26.91 -4.42
CA SER A 288 -21.55 -27.75 -4.44
C SER A 288 -22.08 -28.02 -3.03
N GLU A 289 -21.18 -28.33 -2.09
CA GLU A 289 -21.57 -28.51 -0.68
C GLU A 289 -22.05 -27.20 -0.06
N ALA A 290 -21.36 -26.08 -0.31
CA ALA A 290 -21.76 -24.78 0.21
C ALA A 290 -23.16 -24.36 -0.26
N ILE A 291 -23.48 -24.63 -1.53
CA ILE A 291 -24.81 -24.39 -2.11
C ILE A 291 -25.87 -25.27 -1.43
N HIS A 292 -25.62 -26.58 -1.33
CA HIS A 292 -26.56 -27.51 -0.68
C HIS A 292 -26.84 -27.13 0.79
N LEU A 293 -25.78 -26.80 1.54
CA LEU A 293 -25.92 -26.36 2.93
C LEU A 293 -26.64 -25.02 3.05
N TYR A 294 -26.43 -24.12 2.11
CA TYR A 294 -27.13 -22.83 2.08
C TYR A 294 -28.61 -22.98 1.71
N GLU A 295 -28.95 -23.88 0.79
CA GLU A 295 -30.34 -24.29 0.55
C GLU A 295 -30.99 -24.86 1.81
N GLU A 296 -30.29 -25.77 2.49
CA GLU A 296 -30.77 -26.36 3.74
C GLU A 296 -31.00 -25.28 4.83
N LEU A 297 -30.07 -24.33 4.95
CA LEU A 297 -30.20 -23.19 5.85
C LEU A 297 -31.46 -22.36 5.53
N LEU A 298 -31.67 -22.00 4.26
CA LEU A 298 -32.82 -21.20 3.85
C LEU A 298 -34.16 -21.98 3.90
N ASN A 299 -34.13 -23.30 3.83
CA ASN A 299 -35.32 -24.12 4.05
C ASN A 299 -35.75 -24.14 5.52
N ARG A 300 -34.80 -24.00 6.45
CA ARG A 300 -35.06 -23.94 7.90
C ARG A 300 -35.38 -22.52 8.37
N ASP A 301 -34.65 -21.54 7.86
CA ASP A 301 -34.80 -20.12 8.17
C ASP A 301 -34.73 -19.28 6.86
N PRO A 302 -35.88 -19.01 6.22
CA PRO A 302 -35.93 -18.37 4.90
C PRO A 302 -35.37 -16.96 4.82
N ASP A 303 -35.27 -16.26 5.95
CA ASP A 303 -34.77 -14.89 6.09
C ASP A 303 -33.37 -14.84 6.71
N HIS A 304 -32.72 -15.99 6.89
CA HIS A 304 -31.40 -16.07 7.51
C HIS A 304 -30.35 -15.29 6.73
N ILE A 305 -29.52 -14.54 7.45
CA ILE A 305 -28.46 -13.71 6.87
C ILE A 305 -27.11 -14.21 7.37
N LEU A 306 -26.25 -14.64 6.44
CA LEU A 306 -24.87 -14.97 6.74
C LEU A 306 -24.02 -13.71 6.97
N PRO A 307 -22.84 -13.83 7.60
CA PRO A 307 -21.87 -12.74 7.66
C PRO A 307 -21.60 -12.15 6.28
N ARG A 308 -21.42 -10.82 6.22
CA ARG A 308 -21.39 -10.02 4.98
C ARG A 308 -20.61 -10.67 3.83
N GLN A 309 -19.38 -11.09 4.07
CA GLN A 309 -18.53 -11.67 3.02
C GLN A 309 -19.08 -13.01 2.54
N THR A 310 -19.40 -13.92 3.46
CA THR A 310 -19.98 -15.24 3.16
C THR A 310 -21.31 -15.13 2.41
N GLN A 311 -22.18 -14.19 2.80
CA GLN A 311 -23.46 -13.94 2.13
C GLN A 311 -23.26 -13.48 0.68
N LEU A 312 -22.28 -12.60 0.43
CA LEU A 312 -21.99 -12.14 -0.92
C LEU A 312 -21.37 -13.26 -1.77
N ASP A 313 -20.43 -14.01 -1.18
CA ASP A 313 -19.72 -15.08 -1.89
C ASP A 313 -20.68 -16.23 -2.26
N ILE A 314 -21.57 -16.65 -1.37
CA ILE A 314 -22.58 -17.67 -1.71
C ILE A 314 -23.55 -17.15 -2.78
N SER A 315 -23.92 -15.87 -2.75
CA SER A 315 -24.78 -15.27 -3.79
C SER A 315 -24.14 -15.33 -5.17
N ASN A 316 -22.83 -15.04 -5.24
CA ASN A 316 -22.03 -15.13 -6.47
C ASN A 316 -21.90 -16.58 -6.96
N GLN A 317 -21.68 -17.53 -6.05
CA GLN A 317 -21.56 -18.95 -6.40
C GLN A 317 -22.86 -19.52 -6.96
N LEU A 318 -24.00 -19.20 -6.32
CA LEU A 318 -25.33 -19.58 -6.81
C LEU A 318 -25.60 -19.02 -8.21
N MET A 319 -25.13 -17.80 -8.49
CA MET A 319 -25.22 -17.21 -9.82
C MET A 319 -24.37 -18.01 -10.81
N ALA A 320 -23.13 -18.33 -10.46
CA ALA A 320 -22.22 -19.10 -11.33
C ALA A 320 -22.71 -20.53 -11.62
N ASP A 321 -23.37 -21.17 -10.65
CA ASP A 321 -23.97 -22.51 -10.78
C ASP A 321 -25.29 -22.50 -11.58
N GLY A 322 -25.80 -21.32 -11.93
CA GLY A 322 -27.06 -21.17 -12.67
C GLY A 322 -28.31 -21.29 -11.81
N GLN A 323 -28.17 -21.21 -10.49
CA GLN A 323 -29.30 -21.18 -9.56
C GLN A 323 -29.86 -19.76 -9.43
N TRP A 324 -30.36 -19.24 -10.55
CA TRP A 324 -30.74 -17.84 -10.69
C TRP A 324 -31.70 -17.37 -9.59
N ARG A 325 -32.77 -18.12 -9.32
CA ARG A 325 -33.80 -17.72 -8.36
C ARG A 325 -33.27 -17.69 -6.93
N LEU A 326 -32.43 -18.65 -6.56
CA LEU A 326 -31.83 -18.71 -5.24
C LEU A 326 -30.74 -17.64 -5.06
N SER A 327 -29.95 -17.40 -6.11
CA SER A 327 -28.98 -16.30 -6.17
C SER A 327 -29.68 -14.94 -6.00
N ALA A 328 -30.79 -14.70 -6.69
CA ALA A 328 -31.61 -13.50 -6.52
C ALA A 328 -31.99 -13.28 -5.06
N LYS A 329 -32.55 -14.31 -4.43
CA LYS A 329 -32.95 -14.28 -3.02
C LYS A 329 -31.76 -13.98 -2.10
N ALA A 330 -30.61 -14.59 -2.36
CA ALA A 330 -29.40 -14.38 -1.56
C ALA A 330 -28.87 -12.94 -1.65
N TYR A 331 -28.90 -12.32 -2.84
CA TYR A 331 -28.56 -10.90 -3.00
C TYR A 331 -29.60 -9.94 -2.39
N GLU A 332 -30.89 -10.28 -2.44
CA GLU A 332 -31.92 -9.48 -1.77
C GLU A 332 -31.72 -9.49 -0.25
N LEU A 333 -31.44 -10.67 0.34
CA LEU A 333 -31.08 -10.79 1.76
C LEU A 333 -29.81 -10.00 2.10
N PHE A 334 -28.82 -10.03 1.22
CA PHE A 334 -27.62 -9.20 1.36
C PHE A 334 -27.96 -7.71 1.42
N LEU A 335 -28.76 -7.19 0.49
CA LEU A 335 -29.14 -5.78 0.47
C LEU A 335 -30.04 -5.38 1.65
N LYS A 336 -30.89 -6.30 2.12
CA LYS A 336 -31.73 -6.10 3.32
C LYS A 336 -30.87 -5.88 4.56
N ALA A 337 -29.79 -6.65 4.71
CA ALA A 337 -28.91 -6.59 5.88
C ALA A 337 -27.76 -5.57 5.75
N TYR A 338 -27.24 -5.41 4.55
CA TYR A 338 -25.99 -4.70 4.25
C TYR A 338 -26.21 -3.60 3.20
N GLY A 339 -27.40 -2.99 3.14
CA GLY A 339 -27.74 -1.96 2.15
C GLY A 339 -26.85 -0.71 2.17
N ASN A 340 -26.12 -0.47 3.27
CA ASN A 340 -25.11 0.60 3.40
C ASN A 340 -23.69 0.16 2.97
N TYR A 341 -23.55 -1.00 2.33
CA TYR A 341 -22.28 -1.49 1.82
C TYR A 341 -21.70 -0.56 0.75
N GLU A 342 -20.38 -0.37 0.77
CA GLU A 342 -19.65 0.56 -0.12
C GLU A 342 -19.81 0.26 -1.62
N TYR A 343 -20.24 -0.96 -1.97
CA TYR A 343 -20.51 -1.38 -3.35
C TYR A 343 -21.94 -1.91 -3.53
N ALA A 344 -22.90 -1.44 -2.73
CA ALA A 344 -24.30 -1.88 -2.82
C ALA A 344 -24.89 -1.67 -4.23
N GLU A 345 -24.46 -0.63 -4.95
CA GLU A 345 -24.85 -0.34 -6.33
C GLU A 345 -24.46 -1.44 -7.32
N GLN A 346 -23.38 -2.19 -7.04
CA GLN A 346 -22.99 -3.33 -7.87
C GLN A 346 -23.92 -4.51 -7.62
N VAL A 347 -24.32 -4.74 -6.37
CA VAL A 347 -25.30 -5.78 -6.02
C VAL A 347 -26.67 -5.46 -6.64
N TYR A 348 -27.08 -4.19 -6.63
CA TYR A 348 -28.27 -3.73 -7.36
C TYR A 348 -28.16 -4.01 -8.87
N LEU A 349 -27.00 -3.76 -9.48
CA LEU A 349 -26.78 -4.08 -10.90
C LEU A 349 -26.89 -5.59 -11.16
N MET A 350 -26.30 -6.43 -10.30
CA MET A 350 -26.36 -7.89 -10.42
C MET A 350 -27.80 -8.41 -10.32
N LEU A 351 -28.57 -7.95 -9.33
CA LEU A 351 -30.00 -8.26 -9.21
C LEU A 351 -30.79 -7.82 -10.43
N GLY A 352 -30.52 -6.62 -10.93
CA GLY A 352 -31.16 -6.08 -12.13
C GLY A 352 -30.92 -6.97 -13.36
N LEU A 353 -29.68 -7.36 -13.59
CA LEU A 353 -29.30 -8.28 -14.68
C LEU A 353 -29.93 -9.67 -14.48
N LEU A 354 -29.91 -10.17 -13.25
CA LEU A 354 -30.40 -11.51 -12.94
C LEU A 354 -31.91 -11.61 -13.17
N TYR A 355 -32.68 -10.63 -12.68
CA TYR A 355 -34.11 -10.55 -12.93
C TYR A 355 -34.45 -10.32 -14.40
N GLY A 356 -33.68 -9.47 -15.08
CA GLY A 356 -33.96 -9.09 -16.47
C GLY A 356 -33.60 -10.17 -17.48
N ARG A 357 -32.50 -10.90 -17.26
CA ARG A 357 -31.95 -11.85 -18.25
C ARG A 357 -32.32 -13.29 -18.00
N TYR A 358 -32.49 -13.69 -16.74
CA TYR A 358 -32.64 -15.11 -16.37
C TYR A 358 -34.00 -15.44 -15.76
N LEU A 359 -34.59 -14.51 -15.00
CA LEU A 359 -35.88 -14.76 -14.33
C LEU A 359 -37.09 -14.16 -15.06
N ASN A 360 -36.88 -13.36 -16.11
CA ASN A 360 -37.93 -12.67 -16.87
C ASN A 360 -38.88 -11.82 -16.00
N GLU A 361 -38.39 -11.26 -14.89
CA GLU A 361 -39.17 -10.37 -14.01
C GLU A 361 -38.83 -8.90 -14.30
N THR A 362 -39.28 -8.39 -15.46
CA THR A 362 -38.93 -7.05 -16.00
C THR A 362 -39.14 -5.91 -15.00
N SER A 363 -40.24 -5.92 -14.24
CA SER A 363 -40.53 -4.86 -13.27
C SER A 363 -39.49 -4.78 -12.14
N LYS A 364 -39.10 -5.93 -11.59
CA LYS A 364 -38.05 -5.98 -10.55
C LYS A 364 -36.68 -5.66 -11.11
N ALA A 365 -36.39 -6.14 -12.32
CA ALA A 365 -35.15 -5.82 -13.02
C ALA A 365 -35.00 -4.30 -13.18
N MET A 366 -36.05 -3.62 -13.64
CA MET A 366 -36.08 -2.17 -13.80
C MET A 366 -35.91 -1.41 -12.48
N GLU A 367 -36.53 -1.88 -11.40
CA GLU A 367 -36.36 -1.28 -10.08
C GLU A 367 -34.89 -1.29 -9.63
N PHE A 368 -34.25 -2.46 -9.67
CA PHE A 368 -32.86 -2.60 -9.21
C PHE A 368 -31.86 -1.91 -10.14
N LEU A 369 -32.06 -1.97 -11.45
CA LEU A 369 -31.21 -1.26 -12.42
C LEU A 369 -31.29 0.25 -12.24
N GLN A 370 -32.48 0.80 -11.98
CA GLN A 370 -32.64 2.24 -11.74
C GLN A 370 -31.94 2.67 -10.44
N ARG A 371 -32.05 1.88 -9.37
CA ARG A 371 -31.30 2.12 -8.11
C ARG A 371 -29.79 2.04 -8.30
N ALA A 372 -29.31 1.10 -9.13
CA ALA A 372 -27.90 0.99 -9.46
C ALA A 372 -27.41 2.22 -10.25
N LYS A 373 -28.13 2.60 -11.31
CA LYS A 373 -27.78 3.70 -12.21
C LYS A 373 -27.47 5.02 -11.49
N ASP A 374 -28.24 5.34 -10.46
CA ASP A 374 -28.12 6.61 -9.74
C ASP A 374 -26.87 6.68 -8.84
N ARG A 375 -26.26 5.53 -8.52
CA ARG A 375 -25.10 5.42 -7.61
C ARG A 375 -23.83 4.86 -8.27
N LEU A 376 -23.94 4.24 -9.45
CA LEU A 376 -22.80 3.69 -10.19
C LEU A 376 -21.82 4.79 -10.64
N THR A 377 -20.56 4.60 -10.25
CA THR A 377 -19.44 5.50 -10.61
C THR A 377 -18.57 4.95 -11.74
N ASP A 378 -18.52 3.63 -11.93
CA ASP A 378 -17.73 3.01 -12.99
C ASP A 378 -18.37 3.19 -14.38
N PRO A 379 -17.64 3.73 -15.39
CA PRO A 379 -18.19 3.97 -16.73
C PRO A 379 -18.59 2.69 -17.48
N GLY A 380 -17.95 1.55 -17.22
CA GLY A 380 -18.29 0.27 -17.83
C GLY A 380 -19.61 -0.27 -17.28
N GLN A 381 -19.73 -0.35 -15.96
CA GLN A 381 -20.94 -0.78 -15.27
C GLN A 381 -22.13 0.14 -15.58
N LYS A 382 -21.91 1.46 -15.65
CA LYS A 382 -22.95 2.42 -16.02
C LYS A 382 -23.45 2.21 -17.44
N ARG A 383 -22.55 1.93 -18.41
CA ARG A 383 -22.94 1.59 -19.78
C ARG A 383 -23.75 0.29 -19.82
N LEU A 384 -23.31 -0.76 -19.14
CA LEU A 384 -24.01 -2.04 -19.06
C LEU A 384 -25.43 -1.86 -18.47
N CYS A 385 -25.54 -1.16 -17.34
CA CYS A 385 -26.82 -0.84 -16.71
C CYS A 385 -27.77 -0.09 -17.67
N MET A 386 -27.26 0.93 -18.36
CA MET A 386 -28.03 1.72 -19.32
C MET A 386 -28.41 0.94 -20.60
N GLN A 387 -27.62 -0.04 -21.01
CA GLN A 387 -27.96 -0.94 -22.10
C GLN A 387 -29.06 -1.90 -21.69
N GLU A 388 -28.97 -2.47 -20.49
CA GLU A 388 -29.97 -3.39 -19.98
C GLU A 388 -31.32 -2.70 -19.76
N ILE A 389 -31.34 -1.49 -19.20
CA ILE A 389 -32.55 -0.68 -19.07
C ILE A 389 -33.22 -0.47 -20.42
N ARG A 390 -32.44 -0.13 -21.47
CA ARG A 390 -32.98 0.05 -22.82
C ARG A 390 -33.56 -1.23 -23.38
N ARG A 391 -32.85 -2.35 -23.24
CA ARG A 391 -33.32 -3.68 -23.67
C ARG A 391 -34.67 -4.02 -23.03
N LEU A 392 -34.84 -3.75 -21.73
CA LEU A 392 -36.07 -4.04 -20.99
C LEU A 392 -37.22 -3.07 -21.29
N GLN A 393 -36.94 -1.88 -21.82
CA GLN A 393 -37.97 -0.93 -22.29
C GLN A 393 -38.50 -1.28 -23.68
N GLU A 394 -37.69 -2.00 -24.47
CA GLU A 394 -38.00 -2.42 -25.84
C GLU A 394 -38.61 -3.83 -25.92
N ALA A 395 -38.56 -4.59 -24.82
CA ALA A 395 -39.11 -5.95 -24.68
C ALA A 395 -40.49 -5.93 -24.01
#